data_AF-A0A812QF88-F1
#
_entry.id   AF-A0A812QF88-F1
#
_cell.length_a   1.000
_cell.length_b   1.000
_cell.length_c   1.000
_cell.angle_alpha   90.00
_cell.angle_beta   90.00
_cell.angle_gamma   90.00
#
_symmetry.space_group_name_H-M   'P 1'
#
loop_
_entity.id
_entity.type
_entity.pdbx_description
1 polymer ?
#
loop_
_entity_poly.entity_id
_entity_poly.type
_entity_poly.pdbx_seq_one_letter_code
_entity_poly.pdbx_strand_id
1 'polypeptide(L)'
;MREGGVLIAEVPDKNVDLKTTSKYNDVLAPVLKRMREVANRKLPAIEFIREEVFKLLQLSKREPEEKHVIEFSRVIRKNLSFVKMKARRNEPSEALVDMINEMKAKKEAEKAAAGKDPQASEDDESDDDDGDGPAGNDLCGLLNEFTTSAKAVVAGSQFESQPLEAEPEDANTAKPVKVEMVEDSPPPSSEGVGVAAT
;
A
#
# COMPACT_ATOMS: atom_id res chain seq x y z
N MET A 1 -2.88 -18.72 -29.62
CA MET A 1 -3.43 -17.88 -28.55
C MET A 1 -2.62 -18.16 -27.29
N ARG A 2 -2.03 -17.14 -26.65
CA ARG A 2 -1.28 -17.35 -25.39
C ARG A 2 -2.29 -17.27 -24.25
N GLU A 3 -2.55 -18.40 -23.61
CA GLU A 3 -3.37 -18.47 -22.39
C GLU A 3 -2.69 -17.65 -21.30
N GLY A 4 -3.32 -16.54 -20.92
CA GLY A 4 -2.86 -15.70 -19.83
C GLY A 4 -3.03 -16.46 -18.51
N GLY A 5 -1.93 -16.66 -17.79
CA GLY A 5 -1.94 -17.29 -16.48
C GLY A 5 -2.86 -16.58 -15.48
N VAL A 6 -3.44 -17.36 -14.57
CA VAL A 6 -4.36 -16.87 -13.54
C VAL A 6 -3.58 -16.01 -12.52
N LEU A 7 -3.75 -14.68 -12.58
CA LEU A 7 -3.14 -13.72 -11.64
C LEU A 7 -3.59 -13.91 -10.19
N ILE A 8 -4.76 -14.54 -10.00
CA ILE A 8 -5.34 -14.81 -8.70
C ILE A 8 -5.46 -16.32 -8.60
N ALA A 9 -4.41 -17.01 -8.14
CA ALA A 9 -4.55 -18.41 -7.79
C ALA A 9 -5.77 -18.54 -6.85
N GLU A 10 -6.77 -19.31 -7.27
CA GLU A 10 -7.84 -19.77 -6.40
C GLU A 10 -7.20 -20.72 -5.39
N VAL A 11 -6.49 -20.14 -4.42
CA VAL A 11 -6.00 -20.87 -3.26
C VAL A 11 -7.26 -21.28 -2.50
N PRO A 12 -7.50 -22.59 -2.30
CA PRO A 12 -8.67 -23.05 -1.58
C PRO A 12 -8.67 -22.45 -0.17
N ASP A 13 -9.82 -21.92 0.26
CA ASP A 13 -10.03 -21.22 1.55
C ASP A 13 -9.59 -22.03 2.78
N LYS A 14 -9.34 -23.33 2.62
CA LYS A 14 -8.99 -24.26 3.71
C LYS A 14 -7.52 -24.19 4.16
N ASN A 15 -6.65 -23.48 3.45
CA ASN A 15 -5.20 -23.40 3.76
C ASN A 15 -4.73 -21.99 4.18
N VAL A 16 -5.63 -21.10 4.64
CA VAL A 16 -5.29 -19.71 5.00
C VAL A 16 -4.94 -19.58 6.49
N ASP A 17 -4.13 -20.50 7.02
CA ASP A 17 -3.42 -20.23 8.28
C ASP A 17 -2.13 -19.46 7.94
N LEU A 18 -2.21 -18.14 8.13
CA LEU A 18 -1.08 -17.21 8.30
C LEU A 18 -0.04 -17.00 7.18
N LYS A 19 -0.34 -17.30 5.90
CA LYS A 19 0.40 -16.73 4.75
C LYS A 19 -0.51 -15.95 3.81
N THR A 20 -1.12 -14.87 4.30
CA THR A 20 -1.83 -13.92 3.43
C THR A 20 -0.84 -12.94 2.80
N THR A 21 -0.06 -13.41 1.82
CA THR A 21 0.31 -12.51 0.71
C THR A 21 -0.99 -12.09 0.06
N SER A 22 -1.53 -10.95 0.48
CA SER A 22 -2.77 -10.42 -0.08
C SER A 22 -2.67 -10.44 -1.60
N LYS A 23 -3.64 -11.05 -2.28
CA LYS A 23 -3.74 -11.14 -3.75
C LYS A 23 -3.65 -9.76 -4.43
N TYR A 24 -3.76 -8.69 -3.65
CA TYR A 24 -3.74 -7.29 -4.05
C TYR A 24 -2.45 -6.57 -3.66
N ASN A 25 -1.33 -7.26 -3.38
CA ASN A 25 -0.10 -6.63 -2.91
C ASN A 25 0.38 -5.52 -3.87
N ASP A 26 0.33 -5.78 -5.17
CA ASP A 26 0.75 -4.82 -6.20
C ASP A 26 -0.05 -3.51 -6.19
N VAL A 27 -1.32 -3.54 -5.74
CA VAL A 27 -2.16 -2.34 -5.57
C VAL A 27 -2.03 -1.77 -4.16
N LEU A 28 -1.95 -2.63 -3.14
CA LEU A 28 -1.88 -2.20 -1.75
C LEU A 28 -0.55 -1.50 -1.45
N ALA A 29 0.58 -1.98 -1.96
CA ALA A 29 1.89 -1.42 -1.70
C ALA A 29 2.03 0.07 -2.10
N PRO A 30 1.73 0.49 -3.35
CA PRO A 30 1.82 1.90 -3.73
C PRO A 30 0.82 2.77 -2.96
N VAL A 31 -0.38 2.26 -2.67
CA VAL A 31 -1.38 2.99 -1.89
C VAL A 31 -0.94 3.19 -0.44
N LEU A 32 -0.40 2.15 0.20
CA LEU A 32 0.11 2.22 1.57
C LEU A 32 1.34 3.13 1.68
N LYS A 33 2.22 3.12 0.67
CA LYS A 33 3.36 4.04 0.60
C LYS A 33 2.89 5.51 0.61
N ARG A 34 1.92 5.87 -0.24
CA ARG A 34 1.34 7.23 -0.25
C ARG A 34 0.65 7.56 1.07
N MET A 35 -0.09 6.61 1.66
CA MET A 35 -0.73 6.81 2.97
C MET A 35 0.26 7.07 4.10
N ARG A 36 1.48 6.51 4.03
CA ARG A 36 2.57 6.77 4.98
C ARG A 36 3.12 8.19 4.83
N GLU A 37 3.25 8.68 3.60
CA GLU A 37 3.77 10.02 3.28
C GLU A 37 2.79 11.14 3.65
N VAL A 38 1.48 10.87 3.58
CA VAL A 38 0.44 11.83 3.98
C VAL A 38 0.34 11.93 5.51
N ALA A 39 0.64 13.11 6.06
CA ALA A 39 0.65 13.38 7.49
C ALA A 39 -0.61 12.92 8.25
N ASN A 40 -1.77 13.00 7.60
CA ASN A 40 -3.06 12.71 8.23
C ASN A 40 -3.46 11.22 8.21
N ARG A 41 -2.69 10.33 7.56
CA ARG A 41 -2.99 8.89 7.40
C ARG A 41 -4.46 8.62 7.03
N LYS A 42 -5.06 9.52 6.24
CA LYS A 42 -6.45 9.42 5.78
C LYS A 42 -6.54 8.28 4.78
N LEU A 43 -7.69 7.61 4.77
CA LEU A 43 -7.94 6.62 3.72
C LEU A 43 -8.08 7.38 2.39
N PRO A 44 -7.49 6.87 1.30
CA PRO A 44 -7.64 7.47 -0.02
C PRO A 44 -9.11 7.46 -0.46
N ALA A 45 -9.46 8.41 -1.33
CA ALA A 45 -10.77 8.43 -1.98
C ALA A 45 -11.00 7.15 -2.79
N ILE A 46 -12.25 6.72 -2.91
CA ILE A 46 -12.58 5.49 -3.63
C ILE A 46 -12.24 5.60 -5.13
N GLU A 47 -12.43 6.77 -5.74
CA GLU A 47 -12.11 7.01 -7.15
C GLU A 47 -10.62 6.78 -7.45
N PHE A 48 -9.74 7.23 -6.55
CA PHE A 48 -8.31 6.99 -6.67
C PHE A 48 -7.98 5.48 -6.64
N ILE A 49 -8.67 4.69 -5.80
CA ILE A 49 -8.49 3.24 -5.77
C ILE A 49 -9.00 2.60 -7.07
N ARG A 50 -10.12 3.09 -7.61
CA ARG A 50 -10.67 2.60 -8.89
C ARG A 50 -9.70 2.84 -10.04
N GLU A 51 -9.07 4.01 -10.11
CA GLU A 51 -8.04 4.31 -11.11
C GLU A 51 -6.85 3.36 -11.05
N GLU A 52 -6.33 3.08 -9.84
CA GLU A 52 -5.21 2.14 -9.67
C GLU A 52 -5.60 0.70 -10.02
N VAL A 53 -6.81 0.26 -9.65
CA VAL A 53 -7.35 -1.06 -10.04
C VAL A 53 -7.52 -1.14 -11.55
N PHE A 54 -8.04 -0.10 -12.19
CA PHE A 54 -8.23 -0.03 -13.62
C PHE A 54 -6.89 -0.12 -14.37
N LYS A 55 -5.88 0.65 -13.93
CA LYS A 55 -4.50 0.57 -14.46
C LYS A 55 -3.92 -0.84 -14.31
N LEU A 56 -4.11 -1.49 -13.17
CA LEU A 56 -3.64 -2.85 -12.95
C LEU A 56 -4.32 -3.87 -13.89
N LEU A 57 -5.63 -3.75 -14.10
CA LEU A 57 -6.37 -4.59 -15.05
C LEU A 57 -5.87 -4.38 -16.49
N GLN A 58 -5.58 -3.14 -16.88
CA GLN A 58 -4.98 -2.84 -18.18
C GLN A 58 -3.57 -3.42 -18.32
N LEU A 59 -2.71 -3.27 -17.32
CA LEU A 59 -1.35 -3.83 -17.33
C LEU A 59 -1.35 -5.36 -17.41
N SER A 60 -2.36 -6.00 -16.81
CA SER A 60 -2.56 -7.45 -16.89
C SER A 60 -3.23 -7.92 -18.19
N LYS A 61 -3.47 -7.01 -19.14
CA LYS A 61 -4.13 -7.29 -20.42
C LYS A 61 -5.53 -7.90 -20.25
N ARG A 62 -6.22 -7.54 -19.17
CA ARG A 62 -7.62 -7.90 -18.92
C ARG A 62 -8.51 -6.73 -19.30
N GLU A 63 -9.65 -7.00 -19.91
CA GLU A 63 -10.64 -5.97 -20.20
C GLU A 63 -11.27 -5.50 -18.87
N PRO A 64 -11.13 -4.21 -18.51
CA PRO A 64 -11.61 -3.73 -17.23
C PRO A 64 -13.13 -3.53 -17.28
N GLU A 65 -13.89 -4.56 -16.89
CA GLU A 65 -15.33 -4.40 -16.66
C GLU A 65 -15.57 -3.53 -15.42
N GLU A 66 -16.40 -2.50 -15.57
CA GLU A 66 -16.68 -1.51 -14.52
C GLU A 66 -17.16 -2.17 -13.21
N LYS A 67 -17.97 -3.24 -13.32
CA LYS A 67 -18.46 -4.00 -12.16
C LYS A 67 -17.30 -4.57 -11.33
N HIS A 68 -16.30 -5.17 -11.97
CA HIS A 68 -15.13 -5.72 -11.29
C HIS A 68 -14.28 -4.61 -10.65
N VAL A 69 -14.12 -3.47 -11.31
CA VAL A 69 -13.40 -2.31 -10.76
C VAL A 69 -14.08 -1.80 -9.48
N ILE A 70 -15.40 -1.69 -9.49
CA ILE A 70 -16.19 -1.27 -8.32
C ILE A 70 -16.06 -2.29 -7.18
N GLU A 71 -16.15 -3.59 -7.50
CA GLU A 71 -16.04 -4.65 -6.49
C GLU A 71 -14.64 -4.70 -5.86
N PHE A 72 -13.59 -4.76 -6.68
CA PHE A 72 -12.21 -4.81 -6.19
C PHE A 72 -11.82 -3.54 -5.42
N SER A 73 -12.23 -2.36 -5.88
CA SER A 73 -11.96 -1.11 -5.15
C SER A 73 -12.62 -1.10 -3.76
N ARG A 74 -13.84 -1.66 -3.63
CA ARG A 74 -14.52 -1.81 -2.34
C ARG A 74 -13.78 -2.79 -1.41
N VAL A 75 -13.31 -3.92 -1.93
CA VAL A 75 -12.54 -4.92 -1.16
C VAL A 75 -11.21 -4.32 -0.70
N ILE A 76 -10.48 -3.65 -1.59
CA ILE A 76 -9.20 -3.01 -1.27
C ILE A 76 -9.38 -1.93 -0.22
N ARG A 77 -10.43 -1.10 -0.29
CA ARG A 77 -10.72 -0.08 0.73
C ARG A 77 -10.99 -0.68 2.11
N LYS A 78 -11.70 -1.82 2.18
CA LYS A 78 -11.89 -2.56 3.44
C LYS A 78 -10.55 -3.06 3.99
N ASN A 79 -9.71 -3.65 3.14
CA ASN A 79 -8.37 -4.11 3.53
C ASN A 79 -7.49 -2.97 4.05
N LEU A 80 -7.49 -1.80 3.39
CA LEU A 80 -6.77 -0.62 3.87
C LEU A 80 -7.26 -0.14 5.25
N SER A 81 -8.55 -0.33 5.55
CA SER A 81 -9.12 0.01 6.85
C SER A 81 -8.61 -0.93 7.95
N PHE A 82 -8.51 -2.23 7.65
CA PHE A 82 -7.89 -3.21 8.55
C PHE A 82 -6.41 -2.93 8.78
N VAL A 83 -5.65 -2.65 7.73
CA VAL A 83 -4.22 -2.28 7.84
C VAL A 83 -4.06 -1.02 8.69
N LYS A 84 -4.90 0.00 8.46
CA LYS A 84 -4.92 1.22 9.27
C LYS A 84 -5.24 0.93 10.74
N MET A 85 -6.21 0.06 11.03
CA MET A 85 -6.54 -0.32 12.40
C MET A 85 -5.38 -1.04 13.08
N LYS A 86 -4.75 -2.03 12.43
CA LYS A 86 -3.57 -2.71 12.97
C LYS A 86 -2.40 -1.76 13.22
N ALA A 87 -2.09 -0.89 12.25
CA ALA A 87 -1.03 0.10 12.38
C ALA A 87 -1.30 1.12 13.51
N ARG A 88 -2.56 1.41 13.85
CA ARG A 88 -2.91 2.28 14.99
C ARG A 88 -2.74 1.57 16.34
N ARG A 89 -2.94 0.27 16.39
CA ARG A 89 -2.82 -0.52 17.64
C ARG A 89 -1.37 -0.84 18.00
N ASN A 90 -0.41 -0.59 17.12
CA ASN A 90 0.98 -1.01 17.26
C ASN A 90 1.08 -2.51 17.65
N GLU A 91 0.15 -3.33 17.18
CA GLU A 91 0.23 -4.79 17.33
C GLU A 91 1.21 -5.26 16.25
N PRO A 92 2.50 -5.50 16.56
CA PRO A 92 3.36 -6.13 15.58
C PRO A 92 2.74 -7.49 15.25
N SER A 93 2.76 -7.89 13.98
CA SER A 93 2.38 -9.25 13.63
C SER A 93 3.29 -10.18 14.43
N GLU A 94 2.74 -11.05 15.27
CA GLU A 94 3.52 -12.00 16.08
C GLU A 94 4.50 -12.76 15.19
N ALA A 95 4.05 -13.20 14.01
CA ALA A 95 4.90 -13.82 12.98
C ALA A 95 6.13 -12.98 12.54
N LEU A 96 6.04 -11.65 12.58
CA LEU A 96 7.15 -10.76 12.22
C LEU A 96 8.12 -10.57 13.39
N VAL A 97 7.60 -10.55 14.62
CA VAL A 97 8.40 -10.59 15.84
C VAL A 97 9.16 -11.92 15.92
N ASP A 98 8.47 -13.03 15.68
CA ASP A 98 9.05 -14.38 15.67
C ASP A 98 10.14 -14.51 14.60
N MET A 99 9.90 -14.01 13.39
CA MET A 99 10.91 -14.01 12.32
C MET A 99 12.13 -13.15 12.68
N ILE A 100 11.95 -11.99 13.30
CA ILE A 100 13.06 -11.15 13.77
C ILE A 100 13.85 -11.88 14.87
N ASN A 101 13.15 -12.53 15.80
CA ASN A 101 13.76 -13.29 16.89
C ASN A 101 14.54 -14.50 16.34
N GLU A 102 13.98 -15.21 15.35
CA GLU A 102 14.65 -16.32 14.67
C GLU A 102 15.90 -15.85 13.91
N MET A 103 15.84 -14.71 13.21
CA MET A 103 17.01 -14.13 12.54
C MET A 103 18.09 -13.68 13.53
N LYS A 104 17.71 -13.12 14.68
CA LYS A 104 18.65 -12.77 15.75
C LYS A 104 19.30 -14.02 16.35
N ALA A 105 18.51 -15.02 16.70
CA ALA A 105 18.99 -16.27 17.25
C ALA A 105 19.94 -16.98 16.28
N LYS A 106 19.62 -17.00 14.98
CA LYS A 106 20.49 -17.57 13.95
C LYS A 106 21.83 -16.83 13.84
N LYS A 107 21.81 -15.49 13.88
CA LYS A 107 23.02 -14.66 13.83
C LYS A 107 23.90 -14.84 15.07
N GLU A 108 23.30 -14.99 16.25
CA GLU A 108 24.01 -15.29 17.49
C GLU A 108 24.64 -16.69 17.47
N ALA A 109 23.90 -17.69 16.98
CA ALA A 109 24.42 -19.06 16.82
C ALA A 109 25.58 -19.12 15.82
N GLU A 110 25.49 -18.39 14.70
CA GLU A 110 26.57 -18.28 13.72
C GLU A 110 27.80 -17.57 14.30
N LYS A 111 27.59 -16.50 15.08
CA LYS A 111 28.69 -15.81 15.78
C LYS A 111 29.37 -16.71 16.81
N ALA A 112 28.61 -17.52 17.54
CA ALA A 112 29.15 -18.49 18.50
C ALA A 112 29.93 -19.61 17.80
N ALA A 113 29.43 -20.11 16.66
CA ALA A 113 30.10 -21.14 15.87
C ALA A 113 31.36 -20.64 15.16
N ALA A 114 31.41 -19.35 14.79
CA ALA A 114 32.56 -18.75 14.13
C ALA A 114 33.80 -18.57 15.04
N GLY A 115 33.70 -18.91 16.34
CA GLY A 115 34.85 -18.96 17.24
C GLY A 115 35.58 -17.63 17.43
N LYS A 116 34.95 -16.49 17.10
CA LYS A 116 35.49 -15.17 17.45
C LYS A 116 35.32 -14.97 18.95
N ASP A 117 36.42 -15.12 19.68
CA ASP A 117 36.49 -14.82 21.11
C ASP A 117 35.89 -13.42 21.37
N PRO A 118 34.83 -13.30 22.20
CA PRO A 118 34.23 -12.01 22.55
C PRO A 118 35.16 -11.09 23.35
N GLN A 119 36.36 -11.57 23.71
CA GLN A 119 37.21 -10.97 24.73
C GLN A 119 38.44 -10.26 24.17
N ALA A 120 38.54 -10.08 22.84
CA ALA A 120 39.75 -9.55 22.19
C ALA A 120 39.60 -8.12 21.63
N SER A 121 38.72 -7.27 22.15
CA SER A 121 38.67 -5.86 21.72
C SER A 121 38.34 -4.84 22.82
N GLU A 122 38.67 -5.13 24.08
CA GLU A 122 38.52 -4.15 25.17
C GLU A 122 39.86 -3.58 25.68
N ASP A 123 40.99 -3.85 25.00
CA ASP A 123 42.29 -3.37 25.47
C ASP A 123 43.27 -3.10 24.31
N ASP A 124 42.97 -2.10 23.49
CA ASP A 124 43.97 -1.48 22.61
C ASP A 124 43.80 0.05 22.63
N GLU A 125 44.09 0.63 23.80
CA GLU A 125 44.45 2.04 23.96
C GLU A 125 45.96 2.23 23.68
N SER A 126 46.35 2.11 22.41
CA SER A 126 47.62 2.60 21.84
C SER A 126 47.54 2.31 20.35
N ASP A 127 47.69 3.22 19.41
CA ASP A 127 48.77 4.18 19.26
C ASP A 127 48.34 5.14 18.13
N ASP A 128 48.86 6.36 18.17
CA ASP A 128 48.85 7.28 17.04
C ASP A 128 49.57 6.63 15.84
N ASP A 129 48.83 6.02 14.90
CA ASP A 129 49.39 5.57 13.63
C ASP A 129 48.63 6.22 12.47
N ASP A 130 49.29 7.24 11.91
CA ASP A 130 48.99 7.93 10.65
C ASP A 130 49.17 6.96 9.44
N GLY A 131 48.44 5.85 9.47
CA GLY A 131 48.42 4.81 8.45
C GLY A 131 47.59 5.22 7.25
N ASP A 132 48.19 6.06 6.41
CA ASP A 132 47.83 6.28 5.00
C ASP A 132 47.75 4.92 4.26
N GLY A 133 46.55 4.35 4.24
CA GLY A 133 46.21 3.06 3.64
C GLY A 133 44.94 3.17 2.78
N PRO A 134 44.98 2.80 1.48
CA PRO A 134 44.04 3.32 0.51
C PRO A 134 42.71 2.56 0.47
N ALA A 135 41.65 3.32 0.18
CA ALA A 135 40.40 2.85 -0.43
C ALA A 135 39.58 1.83 0.38
N GLY A 136 39.27 2.19 1.63
CA GLY A 136 37.97 1.81 2.18
C GLY A 136 36.89 2.49 1.34
N ASN A 137 36.22 1.72 0.48
CA ASN A 137 35.10 2.20 -0.34
C ASN A 137 34.11 2.94 0.56
N ASP A 138 34.13 4.27 0.46
CA ASP A 138 33.27 5.16 1.21
C ASP A 138 31.82 4.88 0.78
N LEU A 139 31.17 4.03 1.57
CA LEU A 139 29.78 3.63 1.36
C LEU A 139 28.87 4.86 1.40
N CYS A 140 29.25 5.91 2.12
CA CYS A 140 28.55 7.18 2.14
C CYS A 140 28.69 7.94 0.82
N GLY A 141 29.89 7.95 0.24
CA GLY A 141 30.16 8.43 -1.11
C GLY A 141 29.35 7.70 -2.18
N LEU A 142 29.34 6.36 -2.16
CA LEU A 142 28.56 5.53 -3.08
C LEU A 142 27.04 5.76 -2.96
N LEU A 143 26.52 6.00 -1.75
CA LEU A 143 25.10 6.32 -1.56
C LEU A 143 24.74 7.72 -2.08
N ASN A 144 25.64 8.70 -1.93
CA ASN A 144 25.43 10.03 -2.50
C ASN A 144 25.52 10.01 -4.03
N GLU A 145 26.43 9.23 -4.62
CA GLU A 145 26.52 9.10 -6.07
C GLU A 145 25.27 8.41 -6.66
N PHE A 146 24.77 7.37 -6.00
CA PHE A 146 23.53 6.69 -6.42
C PHE A 146 22.30 7.60 -6.38
N THR A 147 22.15 8.41 -5.32
CA THR A 147 21.01 9.35 -5.22
C THR A 147 21.09 10.48 -6.25
N THR A 148 22.29 10.94 -6.59
CA THR A 148 22.49 11.97 -7.60
C THR A 148 22.21 11.44 -9.01
N SER A 149 22.66 10.21 -9.30
CA SER A 149 22.39 9.53 -10.58
C SER A 149 20.90 9.22 -10.78
N ALA A 150 20.20 8.79 -9.72
CA ALA A 150 18.75 8.59 -9.76
C ALA A 150 17.96 9.88 -10.03
N LYS A 151 18.46 11.04 -9.57
CA LYS A 151 17.85 12.35 -9.85
C LYS A 151 18.10 12.82 -11.28
N ALA A 152 19.25 12.49 -11.86
CA ALA A 152 19.59 12.84 -13.24
C ALA A 152 18.75 12.06 -14.27
N VAL A 153 18.40 10.80 -13.99
CA VAL A 153 17.53 9.99 -14.87
C VAL A 153 16.10 10.55 -14.93
N VAL A 154 15.62 11.18 -13.85
CA VAL A 154 14.31 11.86 -13.82
C VAL A 154 14.34 13.21 -14.56
N ALA A 155 15.49 13.88 -14.59
CA ALA A 155 15.66 15.16 -15.31
C ALA A 155 15.90 14.98 -16.83
N GLY A 156 16.35 13.81 -17.28
CA GLY A 156 16.63 13.51 -18.69
C GLY A 156 15.46 12.93 -19.49
N SER A 157 14.36 12.55 -18.83
CA SER A 157 13.15 12.11 -19.53
C SER A 157 12.39 13.35 -20.00
N GLN A 158 12.85 13.94 -21.11
CA GLN A 158 12.05 14.85 -21.93
C GLN A 158 10.83 14.08 -22.45
N PHE A 159 9.81 13.94 -21.61
CA PHE A 159 8.47 13.69 -22.08
C PHE A 159 8.03 14.99 -22.75
N GLU A 160 8.11 14.98 -24.08
CA GLU A 160 7.61 16.02 -24.96
C GLU A 160 6.10 16.14 -24.75
N SER A 161 5.74 16.94 -23.75
CA SER A 161 4.38 17.40 -23.50
C SER A 161 3.98 18.28 -24.69
N GLN A 162 3.27 17.66 -25.64
CA GLN A 162 2.51 18.40 -26.64
C GLN A 162 1.59 19.40 -25.93
N PRO A 163 1.51 20.65 -26.41
CA PRO A 163 0.54 21.60 -25.90
C PRO A 163 -0.85 21.09 -26.28
N LEU A 164 -1.66 20.75 -25.28
CA LEU A 164 -3.09 20.54 -25.44
C LEU A 164 -3.68 21.85 -25.95
N GLU A 165 -4.09 21.85 -27.22
CA GLU A 165 -4.86 22.93 -27.82
C GLU A 165 -6.13 23.14 -26.97
N ALA A 166 -6.31 24.40 -26.58
CA ALA A 166 -7.48 24.86 -25.84
C ALA A 166 -8.69 24.82 -26.77
N GLU A 167 -9.56 23.82 -26.57
CA GLU A 167 -10.91 23.82 -27.12
C GLU A 167 -11.78 24.86 -26.37
N PRO A 168 -12.70 25.53 -27.08
CA PRO A 168 -13.40 26.72 -26.61
C PRO A 168 -14.49 26.44 -25.56
N GLU A 169 -14.76 27.47 -24.78
CA GLU A 169 -15.78 27.50 -23.73
C GLU A 169 -17.19 27.21 -24.26
N ASP A 170 -17.73 26.05 -23.90
CA ASP A 170 -19.18 25.83 -23.93
C ASP A 170 -19.78 26.32 -22.61
N ALA A 171 -20.33 27.53 -22.69
CA ALA A 171 -21.20 28.15 -21.70
C ALA A 171 -22.45 27.27 -21.47
N ASN A 172 -22.41 26.40 -20.46
CA ASN A 172 -23.61 25.76 -19.95
C ASN A 172 -24.10 26.48 -18.69
N THR A 173 -24.93 27.49 -18.93
CA THR A 173 -25.74 28.21 -17.96
C THR A 173 -26.38 27.27 -16.93
N ALA A 174 -26.08 27.55 -15.67
CA ALA A 174 -26.76 27.05 -14.50
C ALA A 174 -28.29 27.18 -14.63
N LYS A 175 -28.99 26.05 -14.62
CA LYS A 175 -30.41 26.00 -14.23
C LYS A 175 -30.46 25.71 -12.73
N PRO A 176 -31.06 26.57 -11.90
CA PRO A 176 -31.31 26.23 -10.51
C PRO A 176 -32.34 25.09 -10.46
N VAL A 177 -31.93 23.96 -9.89
CA VAL A 177 -32.82 22.85 -9.56
C VAL A 177 -33.78 23.34 -8.49
N LYS A 178 -35.03 23.50 -8.87
CA LYS A 178 -36.16 23.77 -7.97
C LYS A 178 -36.36 22.51 -7.13
N VAL A 179 -35.90 22.52 -5.89
CA VAL A 179 -36.15 21.46 -4.93
C VAL A 179 -37.62 21.57 -4.52
N GLU A 180 -38.46 20.76 -5.16
CA GLU A 180 -39.85 20.58 -4.78
C GLU A 180 -39.85 19.84 -3.43
N MET A 181 -40.34 20.52 -2.39
CA MET A 181 -40.53 19.95 -1.07
C MET A 181 -41.60 18.86 -1.19
N VAL A 182 -41.17 17.60 -1.20
CA VAL A 182 -42.07 16.46 -1.03
C VAL A 182 -42.68 16.59 0.37
N GLU A 183 -43.97 16.88 0.41
CA GLU A 183 -44.77 16.91 1.62
C GLU A 183 -44.67 15.56 2.35
N ASP A 184 -44.31 15.67 3.62
CA ASP A 184 -44.21 14.61 4.60
C ASP A 184 -45.60 13.99 4.82
N SER A 185 -45.88 12.89 4.12
CA SER A 185 -47.11 12.14 4.29
C SER A 185 -47.05 11.37 5.62
N PRO A 186 -47.95 11.64 6.58
CA PRO A 186 -47.92 10.97 7.88
C PRO A 186 -48.19 9.46 7.72
N PRO A 187 -47.58 8.61 8.56
CA PRO A 187 -47.79 7.16 8.51
C PRO A 187 -49.25 6.82 8.90
N PRO A 188 -49.85 5.79 8.27
CA PRO A 188 -51.17 5.33 8.64
C PRO A 188 -51.15 4.78 10.08
N SER A 189 -52.01 5.36 10.92
CA SER A 189 -52.32 4.85 12.26
C SER A 189 -52.84 3.42 12.16
N SER A 190 -52.08 2.46 12.69
CA SER A 190 -52.54 1.09 12.86
C SER A 190 -53.54 1.04 14.01
N GLU A 191 -54.82 1.16 13.69
CA GLU A 191 -55.92 0.83 14.60
C GLU A 191 -55.92 -0.67 14.93
N GLY A 192 -56.21 -0.95 16.20
CA GLY A 192 -56.04 -2.25 16.82
C GLY A 192 -57.03 -3.32 16.37
N VAL A 193 -56.55 -4.55 16.40
CA VAL A 193 -57.40 -5.75 16.42
C VAL A 193 -57.44 -6.21 17.88
N GLY A 194 -58.57 -5.91 18.53
CA GLY A 194 -58.92 -6.50 19.82
C GLY A 194 -59.22 -7.99 19.63
N VAL A 195 -58.53 -8.83 20.37
CA VAL A 195 -58.88 -10.24 20.51
C VAL A 195 -59.71 -10.36 21.79
N ALA A 196 -61.02 -10.57 21.61
CA ALA A 196 -61.93 -10.93 22.68
C ALA A 196 -61.62 -12.35 23.15
N ALA A 197 -61.33 -12.51 24.44
CA ALA A 197 -61.32 -13.80 25.11
C ALA A 197 -62.71 -14.04 25.71
N THR A 198 -63.33 -15.15 25.33
CA THR A 198 -64.48 -15.77 26.00
C THR A 198 -64.10 -17.17 26.43
#